data_AF-A0A098PTL2-F1
#
_entry.id   AF-A0A098PTL2-F1
#
_cell.length_a   1.000
_cell.length_b   1.000
_cell.length_c   1.000
_cell.angle_alpha   90.00
_cell.angle_beta   90.00
_cell.angle_gamma   90.00
#
_symmetry.space_group_name_H-M   'P 1'
#
loop_
_entity.id
_entity.type
_entity.pdbx_description
1 polymer ?
#
loop_
_entity_poly.entity_id
_entity_poly.type
_entity_poly.pdbx_seq_one_letter_code
_entity_poly.pdbx_strand_id
1 'polypeptide(L)' 'MSGVPEACKHCGGTAFEWFAHKRAASDVVDGRLRTHEVQCSFVLGCLDCSETLMVVAADTIAGMLSTRSQ' A
#
# COMPACT_ATOMS: atom_id res chain seq x y z
N MET A 1 4.42 -12.29 10.67
CA MET A 1 4.13 -11.11 9.84
C MET A 1 4.49 -9.87 10.64
N SER A 2 5.77 -9.46 10.67
CA SER A 2 6.15 -8.30 11.48
C SER A 2 5.97 -7.01 10.68
N GLY A 3 4.94 -6.22 11.01
CA GLY A 3 4.79 -4.86 10.48
C GLY A 3 3.35 -4.42 10.23
N VAL A 4 2.41 -5.35 10.01
CA VAL A 4 0.97 -5.02 9.90
C VAL A 4 0.37 -4.95 11.31
N PRO A 5 -0.34 -3.87 11.69
CA PRO A 5 -0.98 -3.79 12.99
C PRO A 5 -2.07 -4.86 13.13
N GLU A 6 -2.28 -5.36 14.35
CA GLU A 6 -3.33 -6.35 14.64
C GLU A 6 -4.70 -5.69 14.88
N ALA A 7 -4.74 -4.40 15.24
CA ALA A 7 -5.95 -3.62 15.49
C ALA A 7 -5.77 -2.16 15.02
N CYS A 8 -6.86 -1.53 14.60
CA CYS A 8 -6.88 -0.12 14.23
C CYS A 8 -6.71 0.74 15.48
N LYS A 9 -5.71 1.61 15.50
CA LYS A 9 -5.45 2.53 16.61
C LYS A 9 -6.58 3.55 16.87
N HIS A 10 -7.47 3.74 15.91
CA HIS A 10 -8.56 4.72 16.00
C HIS A 10 -9.87 4.09 16.51
N CYS A 11 -10.34 3.00 15.91
CA CYS A 11 -11.61 2.37 16.27
C CYS A 11 -11.49 0.99 16.95
N GLY A 12 -10.29 0.42 17.04
CA GLY A 12 -10.06 -0.94 17.54
C GLY A 12 -10.46 -2.06 16.57
N GLY A 13 -11.02 -1.74 15.41
CA GLY A 13 -11.42 -2.70 14.39
C GLY A 13 -10.24 -3.51 13.83
N THR A 14 -10.51 -4.71 13.33
CA THR A 14 -9.51 -5.66 12.81
C THR A 14 -9.70 -5.99 11.33
N ALA A 15 -10.76 -5.45 10.71
CA ALA A 15 -11.03 -5.62 9.29
C ALA A 15 -10.18 -4.62 8.48
N PHE A 16 -9.14 -5.12 7.81
CA PHE A 16 -8.22 -4.33 7.00
C PHE A 16 -8.15 -4.81 5.56
N GLU A 17 -7.91 -3.87 4.64
CA GLU A 17 -7.72 -4.17 3.22
C GLU A 17 -6.59 -3.34 2.62
N TRP A 18 -5.85 -3.96 1.69
CA TRP A 18 -4.80 -3.30 0.92
C TRP A 18 -5.36 -2.71 -0.38
N PHE A 19 -5.16 -1.41 -0.57
CA PHE A 19 -5.55 -0.69 -1.78
C PHE A 19 -4.31 -0.32 -2.60
N ALA A 20 -4.34 -0.52 -3.91
CA ALA A 20 -3.26 -0.15 -4.82
C ALA A 20 -3.53 1.22 -5.45
N HIS A 21 -2.59 2.15 -5.29
CA HIS A 21 -2.66 3.49 -5.84
C HIS A 21 -1.50 3.71 -6.81
N LYS A 22 -1.82 4.08 -8.05
CA LYS A 22 -0.81 4.52 -9.02
C LYS A 22 -0.29 5.91 -8.65
N ARG A 23 1.02 6.12 -8.76
CA ARG A 23 1.69 7.41 -8.60
C ARG A 23 2.79 7.58 -9.64
N ALA A 24 3.15 8.83 -9.92
CA ALA A 24 4.37 9.14 -10.65
C ALA A 24 5.58 8.98 -9.71
N ALA A 25 6.65 8.36 -10.20
CA ALA A 25 7.93 8.25 -9.50
C ALA A 25 8.82 9.48 -9.67
N SER A 26 8.51 10.29 -10.67
CA SER A 26 9.23 11.48 -11.13
C SER A 26 8.24 12.55 -11.59
N ASP A 27 8.75 13.75 -11.82
CA ASP A 27 8.01 14.80 -12.53
C ASP A 27 7.72 14.38 -13.98
N VAL A 28 6.62 14.89 -14.53
CA VAL A 28 6.23 14.60 -15.91
C VAL A 28 7.11 15.41 -16.86
N VAL A 29 8.10 14.75 -17.46
CA VAL A 29 8.94 15.35 -18.52
C VAL A 29 8.22 15.25 -19.87
N ASP A 30 8.31 16.28 -20.72
CA ASP A 30 7.70 16.36 -22.06
C ASP A 30 6.18 16.10 -22.10
N GLY A 31 5.49 16.35 -20.99
CA GLY A 31 4.03 16.17 -20.88
C GLY A 31 3.55 14.72 -20.86
N ARG A 32 4.46 13.74 -20.73
CA ARG A 32 4.09 12.31 -20.71
C ARG A 32 5.01 11.48 -19.81
N LEU A 33 4.40 10.76 -18.86
CA LEU A 33 5.10 9.72 -18.11
C LEU A 33 5.45 8.53 -19.00
N ARG A 34 6.67 8.02 -18.84
CA ARG A 34 7.07 6.72 -19.36
C ARG A 34 6.53 5.64 -18.43
N THR A 35 6.31 4.44 -18.97
CA THR A 35 5.71 3.34 -18.19
C THR A 35 6.48 2.99 -16.92
N HIS A 36 7.83 3.06 -16.95
CA HIS A 36 8.67 2.79 -15.79
C HIS A 36 8.63 3.90 -14.72
N GLU A 37 8.07 5.06 -15.04
CA GLU A 37 7.86 6.17 -14.11
C GLU A 37 6.50 6.06 -13.41
N VAL A 38 5.66 5.10 -13.78
CA VAL A 38 4.42 4.78 -13.07
C VAL A 38 4.72 3.71 -12.02
N GLN A 39 4.55 4.06 -10.75
CA GLN A 39 4.73 3.18 -9.61
C GLN A 39 3.42 2.93 -8.87
N CYS A 40 3.38 1.87 -8.07
CA CYS A 40 2.31 1.63 -7.11
C CYS A 40 2.77 1.99 -5.70
N SER A 41 1.91 2.72 -4.98
CA SER A 41 1.91 2.79 -3.53
C SER A 41 0.72 2.00 -3.01
N PHE A 42 0.92 1.25 -1.94
CA PHE A 42 -0.12 0.43 -1.34
C PHE A 42 -0.51 1.00 0.02
N VAL A 43 -1.80 1.10 0.26
CA VAL A 43 -2.37 1.65 1.48
C VAL A 43 -3.12 0.55 2.20
N LEU A 44 -2.81 0.32 3.48
CA LEU A 44 -3.62 -0.54 4.35
C LEU A 44 -4.67 0.34 5.02
N GLY A 45 -5.94 0.13 4.67
CA GLY A 45 -7.07 0.85 5.25
C GLY A 45 -7.83 0.01 6.26
N CYS A 46 -8.41 0.67 7.26
CA CYS A 46 -9.42 0.07 8.14
C CYS A 46 -10.80 0.15 7.50
N LEU A 47 -11.47 -0.99 7.31
CA LEU A 47 -12.79 -1.05 6.68
C LEU A 47 -13.90 -0.49 7.58
N ASP A 48 -13.69 -0.45 8.90
CA ASP A 48 -14.70 0.01 9.85
C ASP A 48 -14.79 1.53 9.98
N CYS A 49 -13.64 2.23 9.92
CA CYS A 49 -13.58 3.69 10.13
C CYS A 49 -12.81 4.46 9.05
N SER A 50 -12.36 3.79 7.99
CA SER A 50 -11.59 4.38 6.89
C SER A 50 -10.22 4.96 7.26
N GLU A 51 -9.71 4.68 8.48
CA GLU A 51 -8.37 5.11 8.88
C GLU A 51 -7.30 4.47 8.01
N THR A 52 -6.31 5.27 7.60
CA THR A 52 -5.10 4.77 6.92
C THR A 52 -4.11 4.26 7.96
N LEU A 53 -3.84 2.96 7.94
CA LEU A 53 -2.96 2.31 8.91
C LEU A 53 -1.50 2.28 8.45
N MET A 54 -1.28 2.06 7.15
CA MET A 54 0.06 2.00 6.57
C MET A 54 0.06 2.48 5.12
N VAL A 55 1.19 3.03 4.68
CA VAL A 55 1.48 3.29 3.27
C VAL A 55 2.85 2.71 2.95
N VAL A 56 2.93 1.82 1.97
CA VAL A 56 4.17 1.13 1.59
C VAL A 56 4.41 1.18 0.09
N ALA A 57 5.65 0.91 -0.32
CA ALA A 57 6.02 0.75 -1.72
C ALA A 57 5.70 -0.66 -2.23
N ALA A 58 5.68 -0.82 -3.56
CA ALA A 58 5.45 -2.11 -4.22
C ALA A 58 6.42 -3.21 -3.76
N ASP A 59 7.70 -2.88 -3.55
CA ASP A 59 8.71 -3.87 -3.12
C ASP A 59 8.39 -4.48 -1.74
N THR A 60 7.80 -3.69 -0.84
CA THR A 60 7.38 -4.19 0.48
C THR A 60 6.25 -5.21 0.33
N ILE A 61 5.23 -4.93 -0.50
CA ILE A 61 4.15 -5.87 -0.80
C ILE A 61 4.67 -7.12 -1.51
N ALA A 62 5.58 -6.95 -2.47
CA ALA A 62 6.22 -8.07 -3.16
C ALA A 62 6.92 -8.99 -2.15
N GLY A 63 7.69 -8.44 -1.22
CA GLY A 63 8.29 -9.21 -0.12
C GLY A 63 7.25 -9.94 0.74
N MET A 64 6.15 -9.29 1.11
CA MET A 64 5.07 -9.94 1.88
C MET A 64 4.46 -11.13 1.11
N LEU A 65 4.20 -10.95 -0.19
CA LEU A 65 3.63 -11.99 -1.04
C LEU A 65 4.61 -13.15 -1.27
N SER A 66 5.90 -12.87 -1.44
CA SER A 66 6.93 -13.89 -1.60
C SER A 66 7.11 -14.76 -0.35
N THR A 67 6.80 -14.24 0.83
CA THR A 67 6.83 -15.01 2.09
C THR A 67 5.57 -15.85 2.34
N ARG A 68 4.51 -15.67 1.55
CA ARG A 68 3.37 -16.59 1.53
C ARG A 68 3.71 -17.79 0.65
N SER A 69 4.41 -18.77 1.23
CA SER A 69 4.41 -20.14 0.70
C SER A 69 2.95 -20.60 0.60
N GLN A 70 2.56 -21.14 -0.56
CA GLN A 70 1.28 -21.85 -0.74
C GLN A 70 1.16 -23.03 0.24
#